data_AF-A0A3D8RED2-F1
#
_entry.id   AF-A0A3D8RED2-F1
#
_cell.length_a   1.000
_cell.length_b   1.000
_cell.length_c   1.000
_cell.angle_alpha   90.00
_cell.angle_beta   90.00
_cell.angle_gamma   90.00
#
_symmetry.space_group_name_H-M   'P 1'
#
loop_
_entity.id
_entity.type
_entity.pdbx_description
1 polymer ?
#
loop_
_entity_poly.entity_id
_entity_poly.type
_entity_poly.pdbx_seq_one_letter_code
_entity_poly.pdbx_strand_id
1 'polypeptide(L)'
;MTCLLQDEFFIRHRFSTFEALLMIIYNPSHNEAVDQGWALLGMALNIGIALRCNMDSPSLNPIETERRRRCWAGLLTLHTYQGILFRDVDMSYLLNIKAVPPADVDDSDITEQGITQRSHRIEPTHMSMMLAKLRLFHLCTRICRHISSPSRLDQSALQEFDAAIAAEQKQWDATYMPDGSPNILGSNSYAFWCTLQTYAHHLYLLLHRPFAHLKAPCFRAASRERCASSSVALISIHRLLYEAPLLRNYTWLLSGVTSLKALHAAVALSSRVSAGYAACVGSGCRTKPGPRPGI
;
A
#
# COMPACT_ATOMS: atom_id res chain seq x y z
N MET A 1 10.54 0.15 24.34
CA MET A 1 11.95 0.57 24.22
C MET A 1 12.78 0.17 25.44
N THR A 2 12.38 0.47 26.68
CA THR A 2 13.15 0.13 27.90
C THR A 2 13.56 -1.35 27.99
N CYS A 3 12.66 -2.29 27.71
CA CYS A 3 12.98 -3.72 27.75
C CYS A 3 13.97 -4.15 26.65
N LEU A 4 13.92 -3.52 25.46
CA LEU A 4 14.87 -3.80 24.38
C LEU A 4 16.28 -3.33 24.74
N LEU A 5 16.39 -2.16 25.37
CA LEU A 5 17.66 -1.61 25.84
C LEU A 5 18.29 -2.50 26.92
N GLN A 6 17.48 -3.06 27.82
CA GLN A 6 17.94 -4.00 28.85
C GLN A 6 18.40 -5.35 28.26
N ASP A 7 17.84 -5.78 27.13
CA ASP A 7 18.30 -6.99 26.41
C ASP A 7 19.55 -6.74 25.56
N GLU A 8 20.13 -5.53 25.61
CA GLU A 8 21.34 -5.14 24.86
C GLU A 8 21.21 -5.40 23.35
N PHE A 9 20.04 -5.13 22.78
CA PHE A 9 19.71 -5.52 21.40
C PHE A 9 20.63 -4.94 20.31
N PHE A 10 21.40 -3.90 20.63
CA PHE A 10 22.45 -3.34 19.77
C PHE A 10 23.67 -4.27 19.60
N ILE A 11 23.86 -5.21 20.53
CA ILE A 11 25.03 -6.10 20.61
C ILE A 11 24.59 -7.55 20.48
N ARG A 12 23.49 -7.92 21.14
CA ARG A 12 22.96 -9.30 21.16
C ARG A 12 21.72 -9.40 20.29
N HIS A 13 21.88 -9.98 19.12
CA HIS A 13 20.77 -10.21 18.20
C HIS A 13 20.04 -11.50 18.58
N ARG A 14 18.91 -11.37 19.30
CA ARG A 14 17.97 -12.46 19.58
C ARG A 14 16.77 -12.36 18.65
N PHE A 15 16.20 -13.50 18.28
CA PHE A 15 15.05 -13.53 17.37
C PHE A 15 13.78 -12.94 18.00
N SER A 16 13.51 -13.21 19.27
CA SER A 16 12.42 -12.58 20.04
C SER A 16 12.53 -11.06 20.08
N THR A 17 13.75 -10.55 20.13
CA THR A 17 14.06 -9.13 20.15
C THR A 17 13.79 -8.49 18.79
N PHE A 18 14.08 -9.21 17.71
CA PHE A 18 13.70 -8.81 16.36
C PHE A 18 12.17 -8.77 16.18
N GLU A 19 11.44 -9.78 16.63
CA GLU A 19 9.96 -9.80 16.61
C GLU A 19 9.36 -8.61 17.38
N ALA A 20 9.84 -8.37 18.60
CA ALA A 20 9.39 -7.26 19.41
C ALA A 20 9.70 -5.90 18.76
N LEU A 21 10.87 -5.75 18.15
CA LEU A 21 11.26 -4.56 17.42
C LEU A 21 10.33 -4.29 16.23
N LEU A 22 9.98 -5.31 15.43
CA LEU A 22 9.04 -5.16 14.32
C LEU A 22 7.66 -4.69 14.79
N MET A 23 7.15 -5.24 15.89
CA MET A 23 5.87 -4.80 16.49
C MET A 23 5.93 -3.35 16.99
N ILE A 24 7.05 -2.96 17.60
CA ILE A 24 7.30 -1.59 18.06
C ILE A 24 7.44 -0.64 16.89
N ILE A 25 7.92 -1.04 15.72
CA ILE A 25 8.00 -0.17 14.54
C ILE A 25 6.63 -0.07 13.86
N TYR A 26 5.87 -1.16 13.82
CA TYR A 26 4.55 -1.21 13.19
C TYR A 26 3.53 -0.28 13.86
N ASN A 27 3.54 -0.20 15.19
CA ASN A 27 2.57 0.59 15.95
C ASN A 27 2.70 2.13 15.74
N PRO A 28 3.89 2.75 15.80
CA PRO A 28 4.11 4.16 15.47
C PRO A 28 4.04 4.48 13.97
N SER A 29 4.26 3.50 13.09
CA SER A 29 4.06 3.70 11.64
C SER A 29 2.62 4.16 11.29
N HIS A 30 1.69 4.03 12.25
CA HIS A 30 0.32 4.52 12.18
C HIS A 30 0.05 5.75 13.07
N ASN A 31 0.98 6.21 13.92
CA ASN A 31 0.73 7.21 14.98
C ASN A 31 1.74 8.38 15.01
N GLU A 32 1.91 9.09 13.88
CA GLU A 32 2.59 10.41 13.78
C GLU A 32 4.10 10.48 14.10
N ALA A 33 4.71 9.48 14.74
CA ALA A 33 6.16 9.44 15.06
C ALA A 33 7.01 8.78 13.96
N VAL A 34 6.87 9.25 12.71
CA VAL A 34 7.51 8.64 11.53
C VAL A 34 9.05 8.67 11.61
N ASP A 35 9.63 9.72 12.18
CA ASP A 35 11.08 9.96 12.17
C ASP A 35 11.87 8.95 13.03
N GLN A 36 11.33 8.57 14.19
CA GLN A 36 11.95 7.55 15.06
C GLN A 36 11.84 6.14 14.45
N GLY A 37 10.81 5.90 13.64
CA GLY A 37 10.61 4.63 12.94
C GLY A 37 11.70 4.35 11.89
N TRP A 38 12.30 5.38 11.28
CA TRP A 38 13.33 5.20 10.24
C TRP A 38 14.60 4.54 10.75
N ALA A 39 15.19 5.10 11.82
CA ALA A 39 16.41 4.56 12.41
C ALA A 39 16.21 3.14 12.96
N LEU A 40 15.06 2.90 13.62
CA LEU A 40 14.71 1.58 14.13
C LEU A 40 14.50 0.57 13.00
N LEU A 41 13.92 0.98 11.88
CA LEU A 41 13.73 0.09 10.73
C LEU A 41 15.06 -0.30 10.07
N GLY A 42 15.98 0.64 9.91
CA GLY A 42 17.33 0.34 9.45
C GLY A 42 18.07 -0.65 10.37
N MET A 43 17.86 -0.53 11.68
CA MET A 43 18.41 -1.49 12.64
C MET A 43 17.74 -2.86 12.55
N ALA A 44 16.41 -2.90 12.43
CA ALA A 44 15.67 -4.14 12.24
C ALA A 44 16.13 -4.89 10.99
N LEU A 45 16.43 -4.17 9.90
CA LEU A 45 17.03 -4.74 8.69
C LEU A 45 18.38 -5.40 8.98
N ASN A 46 19.30 -4.70 9.65
CA ASN A 46 20.60 -5.24 9.99
C ASN A 46 20.50 -6.48 10.89
N ILE A 47 19.62 -6.45 11.90
CA ILE A 47 19.35 -7.58 12.78
C ILE A 47 18.76 -8.77 11.99
N GLY A 48 17.79 -8.52 11.11
CA GLY A 48 17.17 -9.55 10.27
C GLY A 48 18.19 -10.25 9.35
N ILE A 49 19.11 -9.50 8.75
CA ILE A 49 20.21 -10.05 7.95
C ILE A 49 21.20 -10.83 8.83
N ALA A 50 21.59 -10.29 9.98
CA ALA A 50 22.49 -10.97 10.92
C ALA A 50 21.92 -12.30 11.42
N LEU A 51 20.60 -12.33 11.65
CA LEU A 51 19.87 -13.55 12.00
C LEU A 51 19.63 -14.47 10.80
N ARG A 52 19.95 -14.07 9.57
CA ARG A 52 19.70 -14.82 8.32
C ARG A 52 18.21 -15.05 8.02
N CYS A 53 17.33 -14.12 8.40
CA CYS A 53 15.90 -14.22 8.10
C CYS A 53 15.59 -14.10 6.60
N ASN A 54 16.52 -13.56 5.82
CA ASN A 54 16.44 -13.40 4.37
C ASN A 54 16.93 -14.62 3.58
N MET A 55 17.29 -15.72 4.26
CA MET A 55 17.81 -16.94 3.64
C MET A 55 17.10 -18.15 4.24
N ASP A 56 16.88 -19.16 3.42
CA ASP A 56 16.41 -20.45 3.92
C ASP A 56 17.58 -21.22 4.58
N SER A 57 17.31 -21.77 5.76
CA SER A 57 18.26 -22.61 6.48
C SER A 57 17.69 -24.02 6.62
N PRO A 58 18.29 -25.04 6.00
CA PRO A 58 17.78 -26.41 6.05
C PRO A 58 17.86 -27.03 7.46
N SER A 59 18.60 -26.39 8.38
CA SER A 59 18.78 -26.85 9.76
C SER A 59 17.66 -26.43 10.72
N LEU A 60 16.71 -25.60 10.27
CA LEU A 60 15.64 -25.09 11.12
C LEU A 60 14.39 -25.96 11.02
N ASN A 61 13.65 -26.07 12.12
CA ASN A 61 12.34 -26.69 12.08
C ASN A 61 11.34 -25.81 11.27
N PRO A 62 10.19 -26.36 10.84
CA PRO A 62 9.22 -25.63 10.03
C PRO A 62 8.68 -24.36 10.70
N ILE A 63 8.46 -24.40 12.02
CA ILE A 63 7.98 -23.25 12.81
C ILE A 63 8.98 -22.10 12.74
N GLU A 64 10.25 -22.36 13.04
CA GLU A 64 11.30 -21.33 13.02
C GLU A 64 11.59 -20.81 11.62
N THR A 65 11.48 -21.68 10.62
CA THR A 65 11.59 -21.29 9.22
C THR A 65 10.50 -20.28 8.85
N GLU A 66 9.24 -20.58 9.16
CA GLU A 66 8.13 -19.68 8.86
C GLU A 66 8.16 -18.42 9.71
N ARG A 67 8.52 -18.48 11.00
CA ARG A 67 8.72 -17.27 11.82
C ARG A 67 9.70 -16.30 11.17
N ARG A 68 10.84 -16.79 10.67
CA ARG A 68 11.86 -15.97 10.00
C ARG A 68 11.37 -15.39 8.69
N ARG A 69 10.74 -16.19 7.84
CA ARG A 69 10.17 -15.73 6.56
C ARG A 69 9.09 -14.68 6.77
N ARG A 70 8.21 -14.87 7.76
CA ARG A 70 7.14 -13.92 8.13
C ARG A 70 7.72 -12.62 8.68
N CYS A 71 8.72 -12.68 9.54
CA CYS A 71 9.40 -11.49 10.05
C CYS A 71 10.12 -10.73 8.95
N TRP A 72 10.79 -11.43 8.02
CA TRP A 72 11.40 -10.82 6.84
C TRP A 72 10.34 -10.14 5.95
N ALA A 73 9.22 -10.82 5.67
CA ALA A 73 8.11 -10.24 4.93
C ALA A 73 7.50 -9.00 5.62
N GLY A 74 7.35 -9.04 6.94
CA GLY A 74 6.88 -7.92 7.74
C GLY A 74 7.83 -6.73 7.67
N LEU A 75 9.14 -6.97 7.78
CA LEU A 75 10.18 -5.96 7.62
C LEU A 75 10.12 -5.30 6.23
N LEU A 76 10.03 -6.10 5.16
CA LEU A 76 9.89 -5.58 3.80
C LEU A 76 8.63 -4.71 3.66
N THR A 77 7.53 -5.15 4.24
CA THR A 77 6.27 -4.38 4.24
C THR A 77 6.39 -3.05 4.97
N LEU A 78 7.13 -2.99 6.10
CA LEU A 78 7.38 -1.74 6.81
C LEU A 78 8.23 -0.76 5.98
N HIS A 79 9.19 -1.27 5.21
CA HIS A 79 9.95 -0.44 4.27
C HIS A 79 9.05 0.13 3.16
N THR A 80 7.99 -0.57 2.74
CA THR A 80 6.96 -0.04 1.82
C THR A 80 6.30 1.22 2.35
N TYR A 81 5.89 1.19 3.63
CA TYR A 81 5.25 2.34 4.27
C TYR A 81 6.16 3.57 4.19
N GLN A 82 7.46 3.38 4.47
CA GLN A 82 8.42 4.47 4.40
C GLN A 82 8.72 4.90 2.97
N GLY A 83 8.90 3.98 2.01
CA GLY A 83 9.13 4.35 0.60
C GLY A 83 7.97 5.14 -0.02
N ILE A 84 6.73 4.91 0.44
CA ILE A 84 5.56 5.69 0.02
C ILE A 84 5.55 7.10 0.64
N LEU A 85 6.02 7.23 1.89
CA LEU A 85 6.08 8.51 2.60
C LEU A 85 7.26 9.37 2.14
N PHE A 86 8.44 8.77 1.97
CA PHE A 86 9.68 9.42 1.56
C PHE A 86 9.95 9.13 0.09
N ARG A 87 9.41 9.99 -0.79
CA ARG A 87 9.37 9.82 -2.26
C ARG A 87 10.74 9.64 -2.94
N ASP A 88 11.84 9.93 -2.26
CA ASP A 88 13.19 9.97 -2.82
C ASP A 88 14.10 8.81 -2.34
N VAL A 89 13.54 7.83 -1.62
CA VAL A 89 14.34 6.68 -1.14
C VAL A 89 14.08 5.43 -1.98
N ASP A 90 15.08 5.05 -2.78
CA ASP A 90 15.06 3.81 -3.55
C ASP A 90 15.41 2.60 -2.66
N MET A 91 14.39 1.84 -2.28
CA MET A 91 14.51 0.58 -1.53
C MET A 91 14.43 -0.66 -2.43
N SER A 92 14.55 -0.53 -3.75
CA SER A 92 14.44 -1.65 -4.71
C SER A 92 15.42 -2.78 -4.42
N TYR A 93 16.58 -2.48 -3.83
CA TYR A 93 17.57 -3.51 -3.51
C TYR A 93 17.02 -4.56 -2.53
N LEU A 94 16.14 -4.17 -1.60
CA LEU A 94 15.53 -5.10 -0.63
C LEU A 94 14.64 -6.13 -1.31
N LEU A 95 13.96 -5.73 -2.38
CA LEU A 95 13.11 -6.60 -3.17
C LEU A 95 13.89 -7.55 -4.08
N ASN A 96 15.15 -7.20 -4.40
CA ASN A 96 16.02 -8.06 -5.19
C ASN A 96 16.68 -9.17 -4.36
N ILE A 97 16.53 -9.13 -3.03
CA ILE A 97 17.02 -10.19 -2.15
C ILE A 97 16.16 -11.44 -2.39
N LYS A 98 16.78 -12.49 -2.91
CA LYS A 98 16.15 -13.79 -3.18
C LYS A 98 15.86 -14.52 -1.87
N ALA A 99 14.79 -14.13 -1.19
CA ALA A 99 14.24 -14.82 -0.04
C ALA A 99 13.01 -15.63 -0.45
N VAL A 100 12.82 -16.80 0.15
CA VAL A 100 11.59 -17.58 -0.06
C VAL A 100 10.45 -16.90 0.70
N PRO A 101 9.31 -16.61 0.03
CA PRO A 101 8.17 -15.99 0.69
C PRO A 101 7.60 -16.93 1.76
N PRO A 102 6.97 -16.38 2.80
CA PRO A 102 6.29 -17.21 3.79
C PRO A 102 5.13 -17.99 3.16
N ALA A 103 4.80 -19.13 3.73
CA ALA A 103 3.69 -19.95 3.27
C ALA A 103 2.35 -19.25 3.55
N ASP A 104 1.38 -19.43 2.64
CA ASP A 104 0.02 -18.91 2.78
C ASP A 104 -0.83 -19.80 3.70
N VAL A 105 -0.47 -19.82 4.99
CA VAL A 105 -1.11 -20.64 6.02
C VAL A 105 -1.26 -19.86 7.34
N ASP A 106 -2.18 -20.26 8.21
CA ASP A 106 -2.29 -19.66 9.54
C ASP A 106 -1.33 -20.39 10.51
N ASP A 107 -1.07 -19.80 11.68
CA ASP A 107 -0.14 -20.38 12.67
C ASP A 107 -0.57 -21.79 13.11
N SER A 108 -1.88 -22.06 13.14
CA SER A 108 -2.43 -23.36 13.54
C SER A 108 -2.09 -24.51 12.60
N ASP A 109 -1.68 -24.22 11.36
CA ASP A 109 -1.32 -25.25 10.38
C ASP A 109 0.18 -25.56 10.36
N ILE A 110 0.98 -24.82 11.13
CA ILE A 110 2.42 -25.02 11.20
C ILE A 110 2.74 -25.86 12.43
N THR A 111 3.30 -27.03 12.22
CA THR A 111 3.74 -27.93 13.29
C THR A 111 5.23 -28.21 13.19
N GLU A 112 5.80 -28.83 14.21
CA GLU A 112 7.21 -29.25 14.18
C GLU A 112 7.50 -30.26 13.06
N GLN A 113 6.49 -31.01 12.61
CA GLN A 113 6.60 -32.02 11.56
C GLN A 113 6.45 -31.44 10.15
N GLY A 114 5.90 -30.22 10.02
CA GLY A 114 5.70 -29.58 8.73
C GLY A 114 4.53 -28.63 8.71
N ILE A 115 4.20 -28.16 7.51
CA ILE A 115 2.97 -27.41 7.25
C ILE A 115 1.91 -28.42 6.84
N THR A 116 0.80 -28.45 7.56
CA THR A 116 -0.31 -29.34 7.22
C THR A 116 -0.96 -28.85 5.92
N GLN A 117 -1.13 -29.78 4.98
CA GLN A 117 -1.71 -29.48 3.68
C GLN A 117 -3.22 -29.25 3.85
N ARG A 118 -3.68 -28.03 3.57
CA ARG A 118 -5.08 -27.67 3.73
C ARG A 118 -5.94 -28.28 2.63
N SER A 119 -6.85 -29.17 3.02
CA SER A 119 -8.02 -29.55 2.24
C SER A 119 -9.11 -28.48 2.39
N HIS A 120 -9.39 -27.74 1.32
CA HIS A 120 -10.62 -26.95 1.12
C HIS A 120 -10.97 -25.85 2.15
N ARG A 121 -10.14 -24.81 2.30
CA ARG A 121 -10.62 -23.54 2.87
C ARG A 121 -11.12 -22.58 1.79
N ILE A 122 -12.29 -21.99 2.05
CA ILE A 122 -12.92 -20.93 1.24
C ILE A 122 -12.38 -19.55 1.66
N GLU A 123 -11.92 -19.40 2.92
CA GLU A 123 -11.50 -18.11 3.46
C GLU A 123 -9.99 -17.86 3.33
N PRO A 124 -9.58 -16.60 3.08
CA PRO A 124 -8.18 -16.20 3.06
C PRO A 124 -7.52 -16.33 4.44
N THR A 125 -6.22 -16.60 4.44
CA THR A 125 -5.41 -16.70 5.67
C THR A 125 -4.90 -15.32 6.09
N HIS A 126 -4.37 -15.20 7.31
CA HIS A 126 -3.65 -13.99 7.71
C HIS A 126 -2.43 -13.71 6.81
N MET A 127 -1.80 -14.78 6.29
CA MET A 127 -0.66 -14.67 5.40
C MET A 127 -1.04 -14.26 3.98
N SER A 128 -2.27 -14.52 3.53
CA SER A 128 -2.75 -14.05 2.22
C SER A 128 -2.65 -12.53 2.11
N MET A 129 -2.95 -11.81 3.20
CA MET A 129 -2.83 -10.35 3.26
C MET A 129 -1.38 -9.89 3.19
N MET A 130 -0.47 -10.54 3.92
CA MET A 130 0.96 -10.23 3.89
C MET A 130 1.52 -10.44 2.47
N LEU A 131 1.18 -11.55 1.82
CA LEU A 131 1.62 -11.85 0.46
C LEU A 131 1.06 -10.84 -0.56
N ALA A 132 -0.19 -10.42 -0.41
CA ALA A 132 -0.77 -9.35 -1.23
C ALA A 132 -0.01 -8.02 -1.04
N LYS A 133 0.32 -7.64 0.19
CA LYS A 133 1.14 -6.44 0.47
C LYS A 133 2.54 -6.54 -0.14
N LEU A 134 3.18 -7.71 -0.11
CA LEU A 134 4.49 -7.91 -0.73
C LEU A 134 4.46 -7.74 -2.25
N ARG A 135 3.45 -8.29 -2.94
CA ARG A 135 3.28 -8.10 -4.40
C ARG A 135 3.03 -6.63 -4.73
N LEU A 136 2.16 -5.99 -3.96
CA LEU A 136 1.90 -4.57 -4.06
C LEU A 136 3.16 -3.73 -3.84
N PHE A 137 4.04 -4.11 -2.91
CA PHE A 137 5.30 -3.41 -2.68
C PHE A 137 6.24 -3.51 -3.89
N HIS A 138 6.33 -4.69 -4.50
CA HIS A 138 7.08 -4.85 -5.74
C HIS A 138 6.54 -3.95 -6.85
N LEU A 139 5.22 -3.93 -7.02
CA LEU A 139 4.58 -3.07 -8.01
C LEU A 139 4.80 -1.59 -7.72
N CYS A 140 4.60 -1.16 -6.47
CA CYS A 140 4.84 0.20 -6.02
C CYS A 140 6.26 0.66 -6.31
N THR A 141 7.25 -0.19 -6.02
CA THR A 141 8.67 0.15 -6.23
C THR A 141 9.00 0.30 -7.71
N ARG A 142 8.51 -0.62 -8.56
CA ARG A 142 8.66 -0.52 -10.02
C ARG A 142 8.04 0.77 -10.57
N ILE A 143 6.83 1.11 -10.12
CA ILE A 143 6.14 2.34 -10.52
C ILE A 143 6.91 3.57 -10.04
N CYS A 144 7.30 3.65 -8.77
CA CYS A 144 8.04 4.79 -8.20
C CYS A 144 9.37 5.02 -8.93
N ARG A 145 10.10 3.95 -9.25
CA ARG A 145 11.33 4.03 -10.05
C ARG A 145 11.06 4.55 -11.46
N HIS A 146 9.99 4.08 -12.11
CA HIS A 146 9.61 4.52 -13.44
C HIS A 146 9.19 5.99 -13.48
N ILE A 147 8.33 6.45 -12.56
CA ILE A 147 7.85 7.84 -12.55
C ILE A 147 8.96 8.85 -12.20
N SER A 148 10.02 8.38 -11.54
CA SER A 148 11.21 9.18 -11.20
C SER A 148 12.24 9.21 -12.32
N SER A 149 12.13 8.35 -13.33
CA SER A 149 13.08 8.27 -14.43
C SER A 149 12.74 9.27 -15.55
N PRO A 150 13.68 9.52 -16.49
CA PRO A 150 13.40 10.30 -17.70
C PRO A 150 12.29 9.70 -18.58
N SER A 151 12.03 8.39 -18.47
CA SER A 151 11.02 7.68 -19.25
C SER A 151 9.62 7.75 -18.62
N ARG A 152 9.38 8.59 -17.60
CA ARG A 152 8.09 8.70 -16.88
C ARG A 152 6.85 9.04 -17.74
N LEU A 153 7.06 9.45 -19.00
CA LEU A 153 5.99 9.77 -19.96
C LEU A 153 5.78 8.65 -20.99
N ASP A 154 6.41 7.49 -20.81
CA ASP A 154 6.22 6.32 -21.66
C ASP A 154 4.79 5.75 -21.51
N GLN A 155 4.09 5.67 -22.64
CA GLN A 155 2.71 5.20 -22.70
C GLN A 155 2.61 3.67 -22.61
N SER A 156 3.62 2.94 -23.07
CA SER A 156 3.62 1.48 -22.99
C SER A 156 3.76 1.04 -21.53
N ALA A 157 4.73 1.61 -20.81
CA ALA A 157 4.88 1.39 -19.38
C ALA A 157 3.63 1.81 -18.58
N LEU A 158 2.97 2.92 -18.96
CA LEU A 158 1.71 3.34 -18.34
C LEU A 158 0.64 2.24 -18.45
N GLN A 159 0.46 1.65 -19.63
CA GLN A 159 -0.53 0.58 -19.85
C GLN A 159 -0.17 -0.71 -19.11
N GLU A 160 1.11 -1.08 -19.11
CA GLU A 160 1.60 -2.26 -18.37
C GLU A 160 1.31 -2.13 -16.88
N PHE A 161 1.64 -0.97 -16.28
CA PHE A 161 1.40 -0.75 -14.85
C PHE A 161 -0.09 -0.61 -14.50
N ASP A 162 -0.91 0.04 -15.33
CA ASP A 162 -2.37 0.09 -15.11
C ASP A 162 -2.98 -1.33 -15.10
N ALA A 163 -2.58 -2.17 -16.07
CA ALA A 163 -3.01 -3.56 -16.13
C ALA A 163 -2.53 -4.40 -14.93
N ALA A 164 -1.28 -4.19 -14.48
CA ALA A 164 -0.74 -4.88 -13.31
C ALA A 164 -1.48 -4.51 -12.02
N ILE A 165 -1.82 -3.23 -11.81
CA ILE A 165 -2.63 -2.79 -10.66
C ILE A 165 -4.02 -3.44 -10.74
N ALA A 166 -4.65 -3.43 -11.92
CA ALA A 166 -5.98 -4.01 -12.11
C ALA A 166 -6.01 -5.53 -11.86
N ALA A 167 -4.95 -6.25 -12.26
CA ALA A 167 -4.82 -7.69 -12.02
C ALA A 167 -4.77 -8.02 -10.52
N GLU A 168 -3.99 -7.25 -9.74
CA GLU A 168 -3.94 -7.39 -8.28
C GLU A 168 -5.31 -7.08 -7.65
N GLN A 169 -5.97 -5.98 -8.02
CA GLN A 169 -7.31 -5.65 -7.51
C GLN A 169 -8.31 -6.78 -7.78
N LYS A 170 -8.33 -7.32 -9.00
CA LYS A 170 -9.21 -8.44 -9.37
C LYS A 170 -8.95 -9.68 -8.51
N GLN A 171 -7.69 -9.97 -8.21
CA GLN A 171 -7.34 -11.09 -7.34
C GLN A 171 -7.85 -10.86 -5.91
N TRP A 172 -7.69 -9.65 -5.38
CA TRP A 172 -8.15 -9.31 -4.03
C TRP A 172 -9.68 -9.30 -3.93
N ASP A 173 -10.38 -8.82 -4.97
CA ASP A 173 -11.84 -8.89 -5.05
C ASP A 173 -12.31 -10.34 -4.98
N ALA A 174 -11.73 -11.24 -5.78
CA ALA A 174 -12.07 -12.66 -5.74
C ALA A 174 -11.75 -13.33 -4.38
N THR A 175 -10.72 -12.84 -3.67
CA THR A 175 -10.22 -13.44 -2.43
C THR A 175 -11.00 -12.96 -1.20
N TYR A 176 -11.28 -11.66 -1.12
CA TYR A 176 -11.87 -11.03 0.07
C TYR A 176 -13.34 -10.65 -0.10
N MET A 177 -13.84 -10.62 -1.35
CA MET A 177 -15.21 -10.25 -1.72
C MET A 177 -15.78 -11.24 -2.77
N PRO A 178 -15.74 -12.58 -2.53
CA PRO A 178 -16.12 -13.58 -3.52
C PRO A 178 -17.57 -13.43 -4.02
N ASP A 179 -18.48 -13.01 -3.15
CA ASP A 179 -19.90 -12.77 -3.48
C ASP A 179 -20.17 -11.30 -3.86
N GLY A 180 -19.13 -10.50 -4.08
CA GLY A 180 -19.24 -9.06 -4.34
C GLY A 180 -19.67 -8.22 -3.13
N SER A 181 -19.80 -8.84 -1.95
CA SER A 181 -20.19 -8.16 -0.72
C SER A 181 -19.28 -8.55 0.47
N PRO A 182 -19.14 -7.69 1.49
CA PRO A 182 -18.31 -7.99 2.64
C PRO A 182 -18.88 -9.15 3.47
N ASN A 183 -18.01 -10.04 3.95
CA ASN A 183 -18.41 -11.02 4.94
C ASN A 183 -18.77 -10.32 6.27
N ILE A 184 -20.06 -10.34 6.61
CA ILE A 184 -20.61 -9.68 7.81
C ILE A 184 -20.13 -10.37 9.10
N LEU A 185 -19.82 -11.68 9.03
CA LEU A 185 -19.37 -12.48 10.18
C LEU A 185 -17.87 -12.32 10.46
N GLY A 186 -17.09 -11.86 9.47
CA GLY A 186 -15.64 -11.71 9.56
C GLY A 186 -15.17 -10.37 8.99
N SER A 187 -15.10 -9.33 9.84
CA SER A 187 -14.71 -7.98 9.41
C SER A 187 -13.25 -7.86 8.97
N ASN A 188 -12.39 -8.82 9.30
CA ASN A 188 -10.97 -8.84 8.93
C ASN A 188 -10.78 -8.81 7.40
N SER A 189 -11.50 -9.67 6.67
CA SER A 189 -11.41 -9.75 5.21
C SER A 189 -11.78 -8.42 4.56
N TYR A 190 -12.81 -7.75 5.08
CA TYR A 190 -13.23 -6.46 4.55
C TYR A 190 -12.23 -5.35 4.85
N ALA A 191 -11.67 -5.31 6.07
CA ALA A 191 -10.62 -4.36 6.43
C ALA A 191 -9.34 -4.55 5.59
N PHE A 192 -8.95 -5.81 5.33
CA PHE A 192 -7.84 -6.15 4.45
C PHE A 192 -8.09 -5.68 3.02
N TRP A 193 -9.27 -5.95 2.49
CA TRP A 193 -9.69 -5.45 1.18
C TRP A 193 -9.61 -3.92 1.10
N CYS A 194 -10.22 -3.20 2.05
CA CYS A 194 -10.17 -1.72 2.08
C CYS A 194 -8.73 -1.19 2.12
N THR A 195 -7.85 -1.85 2.89
CA THR A 195 -6.44 -1.50 2.98
C THR A 195 -5.75 -1.66 1.63
N LEU A 196 -5.87 -2.82 0.98
CA LEU A 196 -5.24 -3.10 -0.31
C LEU A 196 -5.76 -2.17 -1.42
N GLN A 197 -7.08 -1.94 -1.46
CA GLN A 197 -7.70 -1.02 -2.42
C GLN A 197 -7.21 0.43 -2.25
N THR A 198 -6.99 0.87 -1.03
CA THR A 198 -6.40 2.18 -0.74
C THR A 198 -5.00 2.32 -1.35
N TYR A 199 -4.19 1.27 -1.30
CA TYR A 199 -2.89 1.29 -1.95
C TYR A 199 -3.00 1.30 -3.48
N ALA A 200 -3.84 0.45 -4.08
CA ALA A 200 -4.01 0.41 -5.53
C ALA A 200 -4.50 1.75 -6.11
N HIS A 201 -5.53 2.35 -5.50
CA HIS A 201 -6.01 3.67 -5.95
C HIS A 201 -4.97 4.76 -5.80
N HIS A 202 -4.14 4.70 -4.76
CA HIS A 202 -3.01 5.61 -4.66
C HIS A 202 -1.97 5.40 -5.77
N LEU A 203 -1.67 4.15 -6.14
CA LEU A 203 -0.77 3.86 -7.26
C LEU A 203 -1.31 4.41 -8.58
N TYR A 204 -2.61 4.29 -8.85
CA TYR A 204 -3.21 4.94 -10.02
C TYR A 204 -3.01 6.46 -9.98
N LEU A 205 -3.19 7.12 -8.83
CA LEU A 205 -2.94 8.56 -8.73
C LEU A 205 -1.49 8.91 -9.05
N LEU A 206 -0.52 8.15 -8.54
CA LEU A 206 0.90 8.39 -8.82
C LEU A 206 1.22 8.18 -10.31
N LEU A 207 0.76 7.07 -10.88
CA LEU A 207 1.03 6.64 -12.25
C LEU A 207 0.42 7.60 -13.28
N HIS A 208 -0.84 8.01 -13.09
CA HIS A 208 -1.57 8.82 -14.08
C HIS A 208 -1.39 10.33 -13.92
N ARG A 209 -0.89 10.81 -12.78
CA ARG A 209 -0.71 12.25 -12.52
C ARG A 209 0.05 12.99 -13.63
N PRO A 210 1.18 12.49 -14.17
CA PRO A 210 1.90 13.18 -15.25
C PRO A 210 1.07 13.42 -16.52
N PHE A 211 0.09 12.54 -16.78
CA PHE A 211 -0.75 12.57 -17.98
C PHE A 211 -2.11 13.25 -17.74
N ALA A 212 -2.49 13.52 -16.49
CA ALA A 212 -3.83 14.01 -16.14
C ALA A 212 -3.98 15.54 -16.21
N HIS A 213 -2.89 16.29 -16.20
CA HIS A 213 -2.92 17.76 -16.24
C HIS A 213 -3.17 18.27 -17.66
N LEU A 214 -4.15 19.17 -17.84
CA LEU A 214 -4.53 19.71 -19.16
C LEU A 214 -3.37 20.40 -19.90
N LYS A 215 -2.44 20.99 -19.15
CA LYS A 215 -1.25 21.66 -19.70
C LYS A 215 -0.04 20.73 -19.83
N ALA A 216 -0.19 19.44 -19.53
CA ALA A 216 0.90 18.47 -19.67
C ALA A 216 1.14 18.19 -21.16
N PRO A 217 2.42 18.04 -21.58
CA PRO A 217 2.76 17.75 -22.98
C PRO A 217 2.18 16.43 -23.48
N CYS A 218 1.92 15.48 -22.58
CA CYS A 218 1.32 14.18 -22.90
C CYS A 218 -0.06 14.03 -22.24
N PHE A 219 -0.90 15.06 -22.28
CA PHE A 219 -2.24 14.99 -21.68
C PHE A 219 -3.07 13.82 -22.24
N ARG A 220 -3.77 13.11 -21.35
CA ARG A 220 -4.69 12.02 -21.69
C ARG A 220 -5.99 12.15 -20.90
N ALA A 221 -7.11 12.22 -21.62
CA ALA A 221 -8.44 12.24 -21.01
C ALA A 221 -8.68 11.00 -20.11
N ALA A 222 -8.29 9.80 -20.56
CA ALA A 222 -8.41 8.57 -19.77
C ALA A 222 -7.60 8.60 -18.46
N SER A 223 -6.39 9.18 -18.47
CA SER A 223 -5.58 9.32 -17.24
C SER A 223 -6.19 10.34 -16.28
N ARG A 224 -6.79 11.41 -16.82
CA ARG A 224 -7.62 12.30 -16.03
C ARG A 224 -8.80 11.51 -15.46
N GLU A 225 -9.59 10.80 -16.23
CA GLU A 225 -10.72 10.03 -15.69
C GLU A 225 -10.30 9.05 -14.58
N ARG A 226 -9.25 8.25 -14.82
CA ARG A 226 -8.68 7.31 -13.83
C ARG A 226 -8.28 7.99 -12.52
N CYS A 227 -7.64 9.16 -12.59
CA CYS A 227 -7.29 9.92 -11.40
C CYS A 227 -8.55 10.45 -10.65
N ALA A 228 -9.67 10.74 -11.33
CA ALA A 228 -10.91 11.11 -10.64
C ALA A 228 -11.53 9.91 -9.95
N SER A 229 -11.74 8.83 -10.69
CA SER A 229 -12.37 7.62 -10.14
C SER A 229 -11.58 7.07 -8.96
N SER A 230 -10.24 7.05 -9.06
CA SER A 230 -9.38 6.62 -7.96
C SER A 230 -9.41 7.56 -6.76
N SER A 231 -9.53 8.87 -6.98
CA SER A 231 -9.66 9.83 -5.89
C SER A 231 -10.99 9.69 -5.15
N VAL A 232 -12.08 9.52 -5.90
CA VAL A 232 -13.41 9.27 -5.32
C VAL A 232 -13.38 7.97 -4.51
N ALA A 233 -12.83 6.89 -5.07
CA ALA A 233 -12.72 5.61 -4.38
C ALA A 233 -11.91 5.71 -3.08
N LEU A 234 -10.79 6.45 -3.06
CA LEU A 234 -10.00 6.67 -1.84
C LEU A 234 -10.79 7.39 -0.74
N ILE A 235 -11.54 8.43 -1.10
CA ILE A 235 -12.38 9.17 -0.15
C ILE A 235 -13.52 8.27 0.34
N SER A 236 -14.12 7.48 -0.55
CA SER A 236 -15.15 6.50 -0.18
C SER A 236 -14.63 5.43 0.79
N ILE A 237 -13.43 4.89 0.56
CA ILE A 237 -12.82 3.90 1.47
C ILE A 237 -12.49 4.54 2.82
N HIS A 238 -11.95 5.76 2.84
CA HIS A 238 -11.71 6.50 4.08
C HIS A 238 -13.02 6.68 4.87
N ARG A 239 -14.08 7.11 4.20
CA ARG A 239 -15.41 7.24 4.80
C ARG A 239 -15.94 5.90 5.32
N LEU A 240 -15.78 4.81 4.57
CA LEU A 240 -16.20 3.47 4.99
C LEU A 240 -15.48 3.03 6.27
N LEU A 241 -14.15 3.20 6.34
CA LEU A 241 -13.36 2.88 7.52
C LEU A 241 -13.75 3.73 8.75
N TYR A 242 -14.25 4.95 8.53
CA TYR A 242 -14.70 5.84 9.60
C TYR A 242 -16.13 5.55 10.07
N GLU A 243 -17.07 5.32 9.14
CA GLU A 243 -18.50 5.27 9.43
C GLU A 243 -19.06 3.84 9.56
N ALA A 244 -18.47 2.85 8.89
CA ALA A 244 -19.07 1.51 8.82
C ALA A 244 -18.96 0.77 10.17
N PRO A 245 -20.08 0.31 10.77
CA PRO A 245 -20.04 -0.42 12.05
C PRO A 245 -19.15 -1.66 12.02
N LEU A 246 -19.12 -2.37 10.89
CA LEU A 246 -18.27 -3.56 10.69
C LEU A 246 -16.77 -3.24 10.79
N LEU A 247 -16.37 -2.00 10.51
CA LEU A 247 -14.98 -1.56 10.48
C LEU A 247 -14.56 -0.75 11.72
N ARG A 248 -15.42 -0.66 12.75
CA ARG A 248 -15.16 0.16 13.95
C ARG A 248 -13.84 -0.17 14.66
N ASN A 249 -13.48 -1.46 14.71
CA ASN A 249 -12.23 -1.94 15.31
C ASN A 249 -10.99 -1.66 14.45
N TYR A 250 -11.19 -1.13 13.25
CA TYR A 250 -10.16 -0.83 12.26
C TYR A 250 -9.96 0.67 12.03
N THR A 251 -10.57 1.51 12.85
CA THR A 251 -10.42 2.98 12.78
C THR A 251 -8.96 3.43 12.93
N TRP A 252 -8.12 2.65 13.60
CA TRP A 252 -6.67 2.89 13.66
C TRP A 252 -5.99 2.85 12.28
N LEU A 253 -6.58 2.22 11.26
CA LEU A 253 -6.10 2.27 9.88
C LEU A 253 -6.22 3.67 9.26
N LEU A 254 -7.10 4.53 9.80
CA LEU A 254 -7.23 5.92 9.37
C LEU A 254 -6.02 6.75 9.83
N SER A 255 -5.35 6.34 10.90
CA SER A 255 -4.15 7.00 11.40
C SER A 255 -2.99 6.80 10.42
N GLY A 256 -2.35 7.91 10.01
CA GLY A 256 -1.22 7.91 9.08
C GLY A 256 -1.60 7.77 7.59
N VAL A 257 -1.19 6.66 6.97
CA VAL A 257 -1.09 6.52 5.50
C VAL A 257 -2.44 6.62 4.78
N THR A 258 -3.52 6.06 5.34
CA THR A 258 -4.85 6.10 4.69
C THR A 258 -5.39 7.53 4.61
N SER A 259 -5.33 8.30 5.69
CA SER A 259 -5.76 9.70 5.69
C SER A 259 -4.88 10.58 4.80
N LEU A 260 -3.55 10.35 4.79
CA LEU A 260 -2.66 11.05 3.85
C LEU A 260 -3.03 10.78 2.38
N LYS A 261 -3.35 9.54 2.03
CA LYS A 261 -3.79 9.16 0.68
C LYS A 261 -5.14 9.79 0.33
N ALA A 262 -6.08 9.85 1.28
CA ALA A 262 -7.37 10.53 1.10
C ALA A 262 -7.19 12.04 0.89
N LEU A 263 -6.27 12.68 1.62
CA LEU A 263 -5.91 14.09 1.41
C LEU A 263 -5.32 14.31 0.02
N HIS A 264 -4.39 13.45 -0.42
CA HIS A 264 -3.85 13.50 -1.78
C HIS A 264 -4.95 13.36 -2.85
N ALA A 265 -5.92 12.47 -2.63
CA ALA A 265 -7.09 12.31 -3.50
C ALA A 265 -7.96 13.58 -3.54
N ALA A 266 -8.25 14.18 -2.38
CA ALA A 266 -9.02 15.41 -2.30
C ALA A 266 -8.35 16.56 -3.06
N VAL A 267 -7.03 16.74 -2.88
CA VAL A 267 -6.25 17.74 -3.64
C VAL A 267 -6.29 17.46 -5.15
N ALA A 268 -6.16 16.20 -5.56
CA ALA A 268 -6.22 15.80 -6.96
C ALA A 268 -7.60 16.11 -7.59
N LEU A 269 -8.70 15.96 -6.86
CA LEU A 269 -10.04 16.34 -7.29
C LEU A 269 -10.23 17.86 -7.36
N SER A 270 -9.86 18.58 -6.30
CA SER A 270 -10.01 20.05 -6.21
C SER A 270 -9.24 20.80 -7.30
N SER A 271 -8.06 20.28 -7.69
CA SER A 271 -7.28 20.83 -8.80
C SER A 271 -8.02 20.81 -10.15
N ARG A 272 -8.98 19.89 -10.32
CA ARG A 272 -9.82 19.81 -11.52
C ARG A 272 -10.96 20.80 -11.51
N VAL A 273 -11.62 20.95 -10.36
CA VAL A 273 -12.72 21.89 -10.21
C VAL A 273 -12.20 23.30 -10.50
N SER A 274 -11.03 23.63 -9.94
CA SER A 274 -10.36 24.91 -10.17
C SER A 274 -9.92 25.11 -11.63
N ALA A 275 -9.40 24.06 -12.29
CA ALA A 275 -9.04 24.13 -13.71
C ALA A 275 -10.27 24.23 -14.64
N GLY A 276 -11.38 23.58 -14.29
CA GLY A 276 -12.65 23.69 -15.00
C GLY A 276 -13.28 25.08 -14.84
N TYR A 277 -13.21 25.65 -13.64
CA TYR A 277 -13.65 27.03 -13.38
C TYR A 277 -12.82 28.04 -14.17
N ALA A 278 -11.48 27.91 -14.17
CA ALA A 278 -10.61 28.77 -14.95
C ALA A 278 -10.80 28.62 -16.47
N ALA A 279 -11.09 27.41 -16.96
CA ALA A 279 -11.43 27.19 -18.36
C ALA A 279 -12.76 27.85 -18.75
N CYS A 280 -13.82 27.69 -17.93
CA CYS A 280 -15.11 28.36 -18.15
C CYS A 280 -15.01 29.88 -18.09
N VAL A 281 -14.20 30.44 -17.19
CA VAL A 281 -13.99 31.89 -17.08
C VAL A 281 -13.12 32.42 -18.23
N GLY A 282 -12.17 31.62 -18.73
CA GLY A 282 -11.32 31.98 -19.88
C GLY A 282 -12.01 31.84 -21.26
N SER A 283 -12.96 30.92 -21.41
CA SER A 283 -13.80 30.77 -22.60
C SER A 283 -15.02 31.71 -22.51
N GLY A 284 -14.74 33.02 -22.46
CA GLY A 284 -15.73 34.06 -22.18
C GLY A 284 -17.08 33.85 -22.87
N CYS A 285 -18.14 33.75 -22.05
CA CYS A 285 -19.49 34.11 -22.46
C CYS A 285 -19.49 35.54 -22.99
N ARG A 286 -19.24 35.73 -24.29
CA ARG A 286 -19.67 36.93 -25.01
C ARG A 286 -21.18 36.81 -25.21
N THR A 287 -21.95 37.20 -24.19
CA THR A 287 -23.32 37.63 -24.43
C THR A 287 -23.25 38.91 -25.27
N LYS A 288 -23.63 38.81 -26.55
CA LYS A 288 -23.85 39.98 -27.39
C LYS A 288 -24.90 40.87 -26.71
N PRO A 289 -24.67 42.18 -26.53
CA PRO A 289 -25.73 43.07 -26.13
C PRO A 289 -26.75 43.17 -27.28
N GLY A 290 -28.01 42.84 -26.99
CA GLY A 290 -29.13 42.98 -27.93
C GLY A 290 -29.34 44.44 -28.35
N PRO A 291 -30.00 44.69 -29.49
CA PRO A 291 -30.18 46.03 -30.02
C PRO A 291 -31.06 46.85 -29.08
N ARG A 292 -30.62 48.08 -28.78
CA ARG A 292 -31.45 49.06 -28.06
C ARG A 292 -32.64 49.44 -28.96
N PRO A 293 -33.87 49.52 -28.43
CA PRO A 293 -34.97 50.10 -29.16
C PRO A 293 -34.76 51.61 -29.27
N GLY A 294 -34.78 52.09 -30.51
CA GLY A 294 -34.84 53.52 -30.83
C GLY A 294 -36.21 54.11 -30.48
N ILE A 295 -36.18 55.42 -30.26
CA ILE A 295 -37.30 56.35 -30.03
C ILE A 295 -38.39 56.19 -31.08
#